data_AF-A0A6A3NLR7-F1
#
_entry.id   AF-A0A6A3NLR7-F1
#
_cell.length_a   1.000
_cell.length_b   1.000
_cell.length_c   1.000
_cell.angle_alpha   90.00
_cell.angle_beta   90.00
_cell.angle_gamma   90.00
#
_symmetry.space_group_name_H-M   'P 1'
#
loop_
_entity.id
_entity.type
_entity.pdbx_description
1 polymer ?
#
loop_
_entity_poly.entity_id
_entity_poly.type
_entity_poly.pdbx_seq_one_letter_code
_entity_poly.pdbx_strand_id
1 'polypeptide(L)'
;MERKTRSFLISTIDDAQVLLVEGSTSAFAIYQKLRDRYEGSTAHVAHYYINHYFMTIKYEEGTDPMEFFSTFERALKAAAEATGLVTIDEQKSLYFYHAMPSSWKLDLAIWKGSKKSIPYTDLKTNIERKVMDDYAMRKYIIAKGSQSRL
;
A
#
# COMPACT_ATOMS: atom_id res chain seq x y z
N MET A 1 5.38 -12.87 -6.87
CA MET A 1 4.64 -12.01 -5.93
C MET A 1 3.89 -12.84 -4.90
N GLU A 2 3.09 -13.83 -5.31
CA GLU A 2 2.23 -14.64 -4.44
C GLU A 2 2.87 -15.18 -3.15
N ARG A 3 4.06 -15.78 -3.25
CA ARG A 3 4.76 -16.36 -2.10
C ARG A 3 5.18 -15.30 -1.06
N LYS A 4 5.56 -14.09 -1.51
CA LYS A 4 5.91 -12.97 -0.64
C LYS A 4 4.67 -12.39 0.04
N THR A 5 3.58 -12.22 -0.71
CA THR A 5 2.28 -11.78 -0.18
C THR A 5 1.75 -12.76 0.86
N ARG A 6 1.92 -14.06 0.64
CA ARG A 6 1.50 -15.12 1.57
C ARG A 6 2.29 -15.11 2.87
N SER A 7 3.63 -15.10 2.80
CA SER A 7 4.47 -15.00 4.00
C SER A 7 4.19 -13.74 4.80
N PHE A 8 3.92 -12.63 4.12
CA PHE A 8 3.58 -11.38 4.79
C PHE A 8 2.24 -11.47 5.53
N LEU A 9 1.19 -11.99 4.89
CA LEU A 9 -0.10 -12.19 5.55
C LEU A 9 0.02 -13.11 6.78
N ILE A 10 0.77 -14.21 6.67
CA ILE A 10 1.03 -15.11 7.80
C ILE A 10 1.79 -14.41 8.94
N SER A 11 2.65 -13.43 8.64
CA SER A 11 3.37 -12.67 9.66
C SER A 11 2.52 -11.61 10.38
N THR A 12 1.33 -11.30 9.85
CA THR A 12 0.43 -10.26 10.41
C THR A 12 -0.72 -10.82 11.24
N ILE A 13 -0.77 -12.15 11.41
CA ILE A 13 -1.85 -12.87 12.06
C ILE A 13 -1.31 -13.57 13.30
N ASP A 14 -2.15 -13.71 14.34
CA ASP A 14 -1.74 -14.38 15.58
C ASP A 14 -1.57 -15.90 15.42
N ASP A 15 -0.91 -16.56 16.38
CA ASP A 15 -0.61 -17.99 16.32
C ASP A 15 -1.86 -18.88 16.13
N ALA A 16 -3.02 -18.45 16.64
CA ALA A 16 -4.27 -19.17 16.44
C ALA A 16 -4.81 -19.02 15.00
N GLN A 17 -4.60 -17.85 14.39
CA GLN A 17 -4.91 -17.58 12.99
C GLN A 17 -3.93 -18.27 12.03
N VAL A 18 -2.65 -18.43 12.40
CA VAL A 18 -1.66 -19.18 11.60
C VAL A 18 -2.11 -20.63 11.39
N LEU A 19 -2.59 -21.29 12.45
CA LEU A 19 -3.15 -22.64 12.38
C LEU A 19 -4.39 -22.71 11.48
N LEU A 20 -5.23 -21.68 11.50
CA LEU A 20 -6.45 -21.62 10.68
C LEU A 20 -6.13 -21.56 9.18
N VAL A 21 -5.07 -20.83 8.81
CA VAL A 21 -4.70 -20.61 7.41
C VAL A 21 -3.69 -21.63 6.90
N GLU A 22 -3.28 -22.57 7.74
CA GLU A 22 -2.37 -23.65 7.38
C GLU A 22 -2.89 -24.41 6.14
N GLY A 23 -1.96 -24.80 5.28
CA GLY A 23 -2.27 -25.45 3.99
C GLY A 23 -2.83 -24.54 2.90
N SER A 24 -3.10 -23.26 3.16
CA SER A 24 -3.57 -22.34 2.13
C SER A 24 -2.46 -22.01 1.13
N THR A 25 -2.72 -22.24 -0.16
CA THR A 25 -1.70 -22.10 -1.21
C THR A 25 -1.60 -20.69 -1.80
N SER A 26 -2.63 -19.85 -1.62
CA SER A 26 -2.71 -18.47 -2.14
C SER A 26 -3.13 -17.46 -1.07
N ALA A 27 -2.80 -16.18 -1.29
CA ALA A 27 -3.21 -15.08 -0.44
C ALA A 27 -4.74 -14.92 -0.41
N PHE A 28 -5.41 -15.22 -1.52
CA PHE A 28 -6.86 -15.20 -1.62
C PHE A 28 -7.52 -16.30 -0.77
N ALA A 29 -6.95 -17.51 -0.75
CA ALA A 29 -7.46 -18.60 0.09
C ALA A 29 -7.28 -18.31 1.59
N ILE A 30 -6.15 -17.69 1.96
CA ILE A 30 -5.92 -17.17 3.32
C ILE A 30 -7.02 -16.17 3.68
N TYR A 31 -7.24 -15.16 2.83
CA TYR A 31 -8.27 -14.15 3.03
C TYR A 31 -9.68 -14.75 3.18
N GLN A 32 -10.09 -15.69 2.32
CA GLN A 32 -11.40 -16.32 2.42
C GLN A 32 -11.61 -17.08 3.73
N LYS A 33 -10.65 -17.91 4.15
CA LYS A 33 -10.74 -18.66 5.41
C LYS A 33 -10.90 -17.74 6.61
N LEU A 34 -10.16 -16.63 6.61
CA LEU A 34 -10.19 -15.67 7.71
C LEU A 34 -11.46 -14.84 7.69
N ARG A 35 -11.94 -14.44 6.51
CA ARG A 35 -13.26 -13.83 6.35
C ARG A 35 -14.34 -14.75 6.88
N ASP A 36 -14.43 -15.99 6.41
CA ASP A 36 -15.50 -16.93 6.79
C ASP A 36 -15.46 -17.26 8.30
N ARG A 37 -14.28 -17.19 8.95
CA ARG A 37 -14.12 -17.41 10.39
C ARG A 37 -14.56 -16.22 11.24
N TYR A 38 -14.33 -15.00 10.76
CA TYR A 38 -14.49 -13.79 11.56
C TYR A 38 -15.63 -12.90 11.10
N GLU A 39 -16.25 -13.14 9.94
CA GLU A 39 -17.44 -12.45 9.48
C GLU A 39 -18.56 -12.60 10.53
N GLY A 40 -18.86 -11.50 11.24
CA GLY A 40 -19.80 -11.47 12.36
C GLY A 40 -19.21 -11.53 13.77
N SER A 41 -17.87 -11.62 13.95
CA SER A 41 -17.18 -11.65 15.25
C SER A 41 -16.52 -10.32 15.60
N THR A 42 -16.72 -9.78 16.80
CA THR A 42 -16.25 -8.43 17.16
C THR A 42 -14.75 -8.33 17.50
N ALA A 43 -14.04 -9.45 17.73
CA ALA A 43 -12.72 -9.42 18.37
C ALA A 43 -11.50 -9.40 17.43
N HIS A 44 -11.61 -9.92 16.19
CA HIS A 44 -10.48 -10.01 15.24
C HIS A 44 -10.77 -9.46 13.84
N VAL A 45 -12.00 -9.00 13.61
CA VAL A 45 -12.48 -8.38 12.37
C VAL A 45 -11.74 -7.08 12.05
N ALA A 46 -11.40 -6.27 13.06
CA ALA A 46 -10.79 -4.96 12.85
C ALA A 46 -9.52 -4.99 11.97
N HIS A 47 -8.58 -5.91 12.25
CA HIS A 47 -7.34 -6.03 11.46
C HIS A 47 -7.61 -6.48 10.02
N TYR A 48 -8.56 -7.39 9.80
CA TYR A 48 -8.94 -7.84 8.46
C TYR A 48 -9.58 -6.75 7.62
N TYR A 49 -10.53 -6.03 8.22
CA TYR A 49 -11.25 -4.97 7.52
C TYR A 49 -10.33 -3.78 7.23
N ILE A 50 -9.44 -3.42 8.16
CA ILE A 50 -8.40 -2.41 7.93
C ILE A 50 -7.49 -2.83 6.77
N ASN A 51 -6.92 -4.03 6.83
CA ASN A 51 -6.03 -4.52 5.77
C ASN A 51 -6.74 -4.52 4.40
N HIS A 52 -7.96 -5.06 4.34
CA HIS A 52 -8.74 -5.10 3.11
C HIS A 52 -9.01 -3.68 2.59
N TYR A 53 -9.49 -2.79 3.44
CA TYR A 53 -9.80 -1.40 3.07
C TYR A 53 -8.58 -0.66 2.51
N PHE A 54 -7.44 -0.68 3.20
CA PHE A 54 -6.24 0.00 2.71
C PHE A 54 -5.67 -0.62 1.43
N MET A 55 -5.85 -1.92 1.22
CA MET A 55 -5.43 -2.58 -0.02
C MET A 55 -6.29 -2.18 -1.23
N THR A 56 -7.52 -1.71 -1.01
CA THR A 56 -8.39 -1.18 -2.09
C THR A 56 -8.06 0.25 -2.50
N ILE A 57 -7.42 1.03 -1.62
CA ILE A 57 -6.98 2.38 -1.97
C ILE A 57 -5.87 2.30 -3.03
N LYS A 58 -6.02 3.10 -4.08
CA LYS A 58 -5.10 3.18 -5.22
C LYS A 58 -4.86 4.62 -5.58
N TYR A 59 -3.63 4.95 -5.92
CA TYR A 59 -3.28 6.21 -6.54
C TYR A 59 -3.53 6.10 -8.04
N GLU A 60 -4.30 7.05 -8.57
CA GLU A 60 -4.54 7.18 -10.00
C GLU A 60 -3.52 8.16 -10.60
N GLU A 61 -2.77 7.72 -11.61
CA GLU A 61 -1.76 8.56 -12.25
C GLU A 61 -2.38 9.84 -12.84
N GLY A 62 -1.88 11.00 -12.40
CA GLY A 62 -2.41 12.31 -12.80
C GLY A 62 -3.29 12.98 -11.75
N THR A 63 -3.63 12.27 -10.67
CA THR A 63 -4.22 12.87 -9.46
C THR A 63 -3.19 13.77 -8.76
N ASP A 64 -3.67 14.82 -8.08
CA ASP A 64 -2.79 15.59 -7.19
C ASP A 64 -2.28 14.69 -6.04
N PRO A 65 -0.94 14.51 -5.90
CA PRO A 65 -0.40 13.72 -4.80
C PRO A 65 -0.83 14.23 -3.43
N MET A 66 -1.02 15.55 -3.25
CA MET A 66 -1.44 16.11 -1.95
C MET A 66 -2.88 15.74 -1.60
N GLU A 67 -3.77 15.70 -2.58
CA GLU A 67 -5.14 15.21 -2.42
C GLU A 67 -5.16 13.72 -2.04
N PHE A 68 -4.35 12.92 -2.74
CA PHE A 68 -4.21 11.49 -2.42
C PHE A 68 -3.67 11.27 -1.01
N PHE A 69 -2.62 12.00 -0.61
CA PHE A 69 -2.02 11.91 0.73
C PHE A 69 -3.06 12.25 1.80
N SER A 70 -3.82 13.32 1.60
CA SER A 70 -4.86 13.76 2.53
C SER A 70 -5.99 12.73 2.66
N THR A 71 -6.37 12.08 1.57
CA THR A 71 -7.37 11.00 1.58
C THR A 71 -6.86 9.77 2.33
N PHE A 72 -5.60 9.39 2.09
CA PHE A 72 -4.97 8.27 2.76
C PHE A 72 -4.81 8.51 4.28
N GLU A 73 -4.41 9.71 4.69
CA GLU A 73 -4.31 10.08 6.12
C GLU A 73 -5.66 10.10 6.82
N ARG A 74 -6.72 10.60 6.16
CA ARG A 74 -8.08 10.53 6.69
C ARG A 74 -8.54 9.09 6.88
N ALA A 75 -8.23 8.21 5.95
CA ALA A 75 -8.49 6.78 6.08
C ALA A 75 -7.75 6.17 7.28
N LEU A 76 -6.46 6.48 7.48
CA LEU A 76 -5.68 6.04 8.65
C LEU A 76 -6.29 6.53 9.97
N LYS A 77 -6.69 7.80 10.02
CA LYS A 77 -7.33 8.40 11.20
C LYS A 77 -8.66 7.72 11.52
N ALA A 78 -9.53 7.55 10.52
CA ALA A 78 -10.82 6.90 10.69
C ALA A 78 -10.69 5.44 11.15
N ALA A 79 -9.72 4.70 10.59
CA ALA A 79 -9.40 3.34 11.02
C ALA A 79 -8.93 3.29 12.48
N ALA A 80 -8.06 4.22 12.89
CA ALA A 80 -7.59 4.31 14.26
C ALA A 80 -8.73 4.67 15.23
N GLU A 81 -9.62 5.60 14.86
CA GLU A 81 -10.79 5.97 15.66
C GLU A 81 -11.79 4.82 15.80
N ALA A 82 -12.04 4.07 14.73
CA ALA A 82 -12.99 2.95 14.72
C ALA A 82 -12.49 1.72 15.49
N THR A 83 -11.19 1.52 15.59
CA THR A 83 -10.60 0.27 16.14
C THR A 83 -9.76 0.47 17.39
N GLY A 84 -9.40 1.72 17.73
CA GLY A 84 -8.44 2.03 18.78
C GLY A 84 -6.99 1.66 18.44
N LEU A 85 -6.72 1.17 17.22
CA LEU A 85 -5.41 0.69 16.82
C LEU A 85 -4.62 1.79 16.09
N VAL A 86 -3.47 2.15 16.65
CA VAL A 86 -2.54 3.08 15.99
C VAL A 86 -1.76 2.32 14.92
N THR A 87 -1.86 2.76 13.67
CA THR A 87 -1.06 2.20 12.58
C THR A 87 0.39 2.70 12.71
N ILE A 88 1.33 1.78 12.92
CA ILE A 88 2.77 2.10 13.01
C ILE A 88 3.34 2.51 11.65
N ASP A 89 4.47 3.24 11.65
CA ASP A 89 5.08 3.80 10.44
C ASP A 89 5.33 2.76 9.35
N GLU A 90 5.85 1.59 9.73
CA GLU A 90 6.14 0.48 8.81
C GLU A 90 4.88 -0.02 8.09
N GLN A 91 3.77 -0.10 8.81
CA GLN A 91 2.48 -0.52 8.26
C GLN A 91 1.90 0.58 7.34
N LYS A 92 2.03 1.86 7.72
CA LYS A 92 1.64 2.99 6.87
C LYS A 92 2.41 2.98 5.56
N SER A 93 3.73 2.85 5.62
CA SER A 93 4.59 2.75 4.44
C SER A 93 4.18 1.60 3.53
N LEU A 94 3.85 0.44 4.08
CA LEU A 94 3.46 -0.71 3.29
C LEU A 94 2.14 -0.50 2.55
N TYR A 95 1.10 -0.07 3.26
CA TYR A 95 -0.21 0.21 2.65
C TYR A 95 -0.07 1.29 1.57
N PHE A 96 0.72 2.33 1.86
CA PHE A 96 0.95 3.44 0.96
C PHE A 96 1.71 3.00 -0.30
N TYR A 97 2.76 2.18 -0.14
CA TYR A 97 3.48 1.57 -1.25
C TYR A 97 2.58 0.65 -2.08
N HIS A 98 1.67 -0.09 -1.44
CA HIS A 98 0.71 -0.94 -2.13
C HIS A 98 -0.30 -0.15 -2.97
N ALA A 99 -0.67 1.06 -2.53
CA ALA A 99 -1.56 1.95 -3.26
C ALA A 99 -0.93 2.52 -4.54
N MET A 100 0.39 2.50 -4.66
CA MET A 100 1.09 3.04 -5.82
C MET A 100 0.95 2.17 -7.08
N PRO A 101 0.97 2.79 -8.28
CA PRO A 101 1.01 2.07 -9.55
C PRO A 101 2.16 1.07 -9.59
N SER A 102 1.92 -0.10 -10.18
CA SER A 102 2.95 -1.15 -10.29
C SER A 102 4.19 -0.70 -11.05
N SER A 103 4.02 0.21 -12.03
CA SER A 103 5.10 0.86 -12.78
C SER A 103 6.05 1.67 -11.89
N TRP A 104 5.54 2.28 -10.82
CA TRP A 104 6.32 3.19 -9.96
C TRP A 104 7.05 2.45 -8.84
N LYS A 105 6.62 1.24 -8.51
CA LYS A 105 7.12 0.48 -7.34
C LYS A 105 8.65 0.32 -7.34
N LEU A 106 9.25 0.07 -8.50
CA LEU A 106 10.71 -0.05 -8.62
C LEU A 106 11.43 1.29 -8.37
N ASP A 107 10.87 2.40 -8.83
CA ASP A 107 11.44 3.75 -8.67
C ASP A 107 11.28 4.28 -7.26
N LEU A 108 10.20 3.89 -6.58
CA LEU A 108 9.91 4.26 -5.20
C LEU A 108 10.71 3.44 -4.19
N ALA A 109 11.15 2.23 -4.58
CA ALA A 109 11.93 1.31 -3.77
C ALA A 109 13.40 1.74 -3.66
N ILE A 110 13.66 2.96 -3.20
CA ILE A 110 15.02 3.42 -2.91
C ILE A 110 15.43 2.85 -1.54
N TRP A 111 16.06 1.69 -1.57
CA TRP A 111 16.67 1.08 -0.39
C TRP A 111 18.01 1.78 -0.09
N LYS A 112 18.03 2.66 0.91
CA LYS A 112 19.29 3.19 1.47
C LYS A 112 19.77 2.28 2.61
N GLY A 113 20.86 1.56 2.37
CA GLY A 113 21.60 0.80 3.40
C GLY A 113 20.88 -0.47 3.87
N SER A 114 21.07 -0.84 5.15
CA SER A 114 20.55 -2.06 5.78
C SER A 114 19.11 -1.96 6.33
N LYS A 115 18.40 -0.85 6.06
CA LYS A 115 17.03 -0.66 6.56
C LYS A 115 16.07 -1.66 5.90
N LYS A 116 15.24 -2.31 6.72
CA LYS A 116 14.25 -3.31 6.31
C LYS A 116 12.95 -2.71 5.72
N SER A 117 12.75 -1.40 5.85
CA SER A 117 11.59 -0.68 5.29
C SER A 117 11.95 0.77 4.93
N ILE A 118 11.17 1.37 4.01
CA ILE A 118 11.24 2.79 3.67
C ILE A 118 10.35 3.55 4.66
N PRO A 119 10.86 4.56 5.39
CA PRO A 119 10.04 5.40 6.26
C PRO A 119 8.91 6.08 5.49
N TYR A 120 7.77 6.28 6.14
CA TYR A 120 6.57 6.79 5.47
C TYR A 120 6.75 8.20 4.90
N THR A 121 7.48 9.06 5.61
CA THR A 121 7.85 10.41 5.16
C THR A 121 8.73 10.41 3.92
N ASP A 122 9.69 9.48 3.87
CA ASP A 122 10.60 9.33 2.74
C ASP A 122 9.84 8.82 1.51
N LEU A 123 8.90 7.90 1.73
CA LEU A 123 8.05 7.37 0.65
C LEU A 123 7.15 8.46 0.05
N LYS A 124 6.55 9.34 0.87
CA LYS A 124 5.81 10.53 0.36
C LYS A 124 6.68 11.39 -0.53
N THR A 125 7.87 11.73 -0.06
CA THR A 125 8.83 12.57 -0.80
C THR A 125 9.24 11.92 -2.13
N ASN A 126 9.40 10.60 -2.15
CA ASN A 126 9.72 9.86 -3.37
C ASN A 126 8.57 9.89 -4.38
N ILE A 127 7.32 9.81 -3.92
CA ILE A 127 6.14 9.91 -4.78
C ILE A 127 6.02 11.31 -5.38
N GLU A 128 6.17 12.36 -4.57
CA GLU A 128 6.16 13.75 -5.07
C GLU A 128 7.21 13.96 -6.15
N ARG A 129 8.44 13.47 -5.91
CA ARG A 129 9.51 13.53 -6.90
C ARG A 129 9.15 12.80 -8.18
N LYS A 130 8.60 11.58 -8.07
CA LYS A 130 8.19 10.78 -9.24
C LYS A 130 7.13 11.49 -10.09
N VAL A 131 6.14 12.11 -9.44
CA VAL A 131 5.10 12.91 -10.12
C VAL A 131 5.73 14.08 -10.88
N MET A 132 6.66 14.79 -10.25
CA MET A 132 7.35 15.93 -10.85
C MET A 132 8.25 15.51 -12.04
N ASP A 133 8.99 14.41 -11.88
CA ASP A 133 9.85 13.86 -12.93
C ASP A 133 9.02 13.42 -14.15
N ASP A 134 7.89 12.73 -13.91
CA ASP A 134 6.98 12.32 -15.00
C ASP A 134 6.36 13.53 -15.70
N TYR A 135 5.99 14.57 -14.96
CA TYR A 135 5.48 15.82 -15.53
C TYR A 135 6.54 16.52 -16.39
N ALA A 136 7.77 16.64 -15.87
CA ALA A 136 8.89 17.24 -16.60
C ALA A 136 9.22 16.45 -17.88
N MET A 137 9.24 15.12 -17.80
CA MET A 137 9.48 14.25 -18.96
C MET A 137 8.39 14.40 -20.02
N ARG A 138 7.11 14.44 -19.62
CA ARG A 138 5.99 14.70 -20.54
C ARG A 138 6.12 16.05 -21.25
N LYS A 139 6.47 17.12 -20.53
CA LYS A 139 6.70 18.45 -21.11
C LYS A 139 7.86 18.45 -22.10
N TYR A 140 8.97 17.80 -21.77
CA TYR A 140 10.13 17.66 -22.66
C TYR A 140 9.77 16.96 -23.97
N ILE A 141 9.06 15.83 -23.90
CA ILE A 141 8.63 15.06 -25.08
C ILE A 141 7.72 15.91 -25.98
N ILE A 142 6.76 16.65 -25.40
CA ILE A 142 5.87 17.54 -26.15
C ILE A 142 6.68 18.63 -26.88
N ALA A 143 7.63 19.27 -26.21
CA ALA A 143 8.48 20.29 -26.80
C ALA A 143 9.31 19.74 -27.97
N LYS A 144 9.94 18.57 -27.79
CA LYS A 144 10.77 17.92 -28.83
C LYS A 144 9.95 17.39 -30.02
N GLY A 145 8.79 16.80 -29.77
CA GLY A 145 7.89 16.32 -30.82
C GLY A 145 7.23 17.45 -31.61
N SER A 146 7.13 18.65 -31.04
CA SER A 146 6.68 19.86 -31.75
C SER A 146 7.79 20.46 -32.62
N GLN A 147 9.06 20.33 -32.20
CA GLN A 147 10.22 20.77 -32.98
C GLN A 147 10.53 19.92 -34.22
N SER A 148 10.03 18.68 -34.30
CA SER A 148 10.23 17.81 -35.47
C SER A 148 9.13 17.93 -36.55
N ARG A 149 8.11 18.77 -36.33
CA ARG A 149 6.99 19.01 -37.26
C ARG A 149 7.02 20.39 -37.94
N LEU A 150 8.11 21.14 -37.76
CA LEU A 150 8.43 22.40 -38.43
C LEU A 150 9.66 22.18 -39.33
#